data_AF-A0A3C2B9Z0-F1
#
_entry.id   AF-A0A3C2B9Z0-F1
#
_cell.length_a   1.000
_cell.length_b   1.000
_cell.length_c   1.000
_cell.angle_alpha   90.00
_cell.angle_beta   90.00
_cell.angle_gamma   90.00
#
_symmetry.space_group_name_H-M   'P 1'
#
loop_
_entity.id
_entity.type
_entity.pdbx_description
1 polymer ?
#
loop_
_entity_poly.entity_id
_entity_poly.type
_entity_poly.pdbx_seq_one_letter_code
_entity_poly.pdbx_strand_id
1 'polypeptide(L)'
;MKRNMSPDGYRNKILQVRLTEAEDTAFQTLYEKAKINNDGLLVSDFIRQQLLYESNDKRLKEIFNEVRKMRTEFHQAVLVLRQFEDASSGKYLTEILSDTENKIDSLKKEMEIFNSGNNDIKESERG
;
A
#
# COMPACT_ATOMS: atom_id res chain seq x y z
N MET A 1 -24.29 15.12 1.42
CA MET A 1 -22.85 15.41 1.29
C MET A 1 -22.62 16.36 0.12
N LYS A 2 -21.86 17.45 0.32
CA LYS A 2 -21.51 18.38 -0.76
C LYS A 2 -20.35 17.79 -1.55
N ARG A 3 -20.45 17.75 -2.89
CA ARG A 3 -19.36 17.30 -3.77
C ARG A 3 -18.20 18.27 -3.65
N ASN A 4 -17.00 17.75 -3.37
CA ASN A 4 -15.79 18.55 -3.41
C ASN A 4 -15.55 19.00 -4.85
N MET A 5 -15.48 20.32 -5.07
CA MET A 5 -15.29 20.90 -6.38
C MET A 5 -13.82 20.75 -6.78
N SER A 6 -13.54 20.06 -7.89
CA SER A 6 -12.18 20.07 -8.46
C SER A 6 -11.83 21.47 -8.97
N PRO A 7 -10.53 21.81 -9.10
CA PRO A 7 -10.08 23.08 -9.66
C PRO A 7 -10.70 23.40 -11.02
N ASP A 8 -11.00 22.36 -11.81
CA ASP A 8 -11.60 22.46 -13.16
C ASP A 8 -13.14 22.47 -13.18
N GLY A 9 -13.79 22.64 -12.03
CA GLY A 9 -15.26 22.68 -11.92
C GLY A 9 -15.94 21.31 -11.85
N TYR A 10 -17.24 21.27 -12.17
CA TYR A 10 -18.01 20.02 -12.21
C TYR A 10 -17.70 19.21 -13.47
N ARG A 11 -17.64 17.89 -13.32
CA ARG A 11 -17.29 16.97 -14.40
C ARG A 11 -18.50 16.74 -15.32
N ASN A 12 -18.31 17.01 -16.61
CA ASN A 12 -19.39 17.04 -17.61
C ASN A 12 -19.36 15.89 -18.62
N LYS A 13 -18.37 14.99 -18.54
CA LYS A 13 -18.21 13.84 -19.44
C LYS A 13 -18.76 12.57 -18.79
N ILE A 14 -19.54 11.79 -19.54
CA ILE A 14 -20.12 10.51 -19.12
C ILE A 14 -19.31 9.38 -19.76
N LEU A 15 -18.98 8.35 -18.97
CA LEU A 15 -18.38 7.11 -19.43
C LEU A 15 -19.34 5.97 -19.06
N GLN A 16 -19.74 5.16 -20.04
CA GLN A 16 -20.61 4.01 -19.83
C GLN A 16 -19.78 2.73 -19.93
N VAL A 17 -19.93 1.85 -18.94
CA VAL A 17 -19.28 0.53 -18.89
C VAL A 17 -20.37 -0.52 -18.82
N ARG A 18 -20.22 -1.60 -19.58
CA ARG A 18 -21.09 -2.78 -19.49
C ARG A 18 -20.35 -3.85 -18.72
N LEU A 19 -21.01 -4.42 -17.72
CA LEU A 19 -20.48 -5.51 -16.90
C LEU A 19 -21.41 -6.71 -17.04
N THR A 20 -20.83 -7.90 -17.05
CA THR A 20 -21.54 -9.16 -16.81
C THR A 20 -21.92 -9.28 -15.33
N GLU A 21 -22.83 -10.20 -14.98
CA GLU A 21 -23.25 -10.40 -13.58
C GLU A 21 -22.07 -10.77 -12.65
N ALA A 22 -21.11 -11.56 -13.17
CA ALA A 22 -19.91 -11.93 -12.41
C ALA A 22 -18.99 -10.73 -12.16
N GLU A 23 -18.79 -9.88 -13.18
CA GLU A 23 -17.97 -8.67 -13.07
C GLU A 23 -18.62 -7.62 -12.16
N ASP A 24 -19.95 -7.48 -12.19
CA ASP A 24 -20.68 -6.58 -11.30
C ASP A 24 -20.57 -7.03 -9.83
N THR A 25 -20.67 -8.34 -9.59
CA THR A 25 -20.48 -8.92 -8.24
C THR A 25 -19.06 -8.68 -7.71
N ALA A 26 -18.05 -8.89 -8.56
CA ALA A 26 -16.65 -8.61 -8.22
C ALA A 26 -16.42 -7.12 -7.95
N PHE A 27 -16.98 -6.25 -8.80
CA PHE A 27 -16.93 -4.80 -8.64
C PHE A 27 -17.54 -4.35 -7.31
N GLN A 28 -18.73 -4.85 -6.96
CA GLN A 28 -19.40 -4.50 -5.73
C GLN A 28 -18.58 -4.93 -4.50
N THR A 29 -17.97 -6.13 -4.56
CA THR A 29 -17.09 -6.63 -3.50
C THR A 29 -15.89 -5.70 -3.27
N LEU A 30 -15.25 -5.23 -4.35
CA LEU A 30 -14.12 -4.31 -4.28
C LEU A 30 -14.53 -2.93 -3.75
N TYR A 31 -15.68 -2.43 -4.20
CA TYR A 31 -16.21 -1.15 -3.76
C TYR A 31 -16.56 -1.14 -2.26
N GLU A 32 -17.25 -2.18 -1.77
CA GLU A 32 -17.59 -2.29 -0.35
C GLU A 32 -16.34 -2.38 0.54
N LYS A 33 -15.31 -3.12 0.11
CA LYS A 33 -14.01 -3.15 0.80
C LYS A 33 -13.37 -1.76 0.90
N ALA A 34 -13.40 -0.98 -0.17
CA ALA A 34 -12.84 0.37 -0.19
C ALA A 34 -13.63 1.36 0.69
N LYS A 35 -14.93 1.09 0.90
CA LYS A 35 -15.82 1.93 1.71
C LYS A 35 -15.62 1.77 3.22
N ILE A 36 -15.04 0.66 3.70
CA ILE A 36 -14.86 0.35 5.13
C ILE A 36 -14.20 1.51 5.93
N ASN A 37 -13.31 2.28 5.30
CA ASN A 37 -12.64 3.43 5.92
C ASN A 37 -13.00 4.78 5.27
N ASN A 38 -14.06 4.81 4.45
CA ASN A 38 -14.48 5.99 3.69
C ASN A 38 -15.99 5.97 3.41
N ASP A 39 -16.80 6.24 4.43
CA ASP A 39 -18.27 6.23 4.37
C ASP A 39 -18.88 7.17 3.32
N GLY A 40 -18.12 8.16 2.84
CA GLY A 40 -18.53 9.12 1.81
C GLY A 40 -18.05 8.79 0.40
N LEU A 41 -17.37 7.66 0.20
CA LEU A 41 -16.86 7.26 -1.11
C LEU A 41 -18.03 7.06 -2.08
N LEU A 42 -17.97 7.74 -3.22
CA LEU A 42 -18.92 7.55 -4.32
C LEU A 42 -18.36 6.52 -5.30
N VAL A 43 -19.24 5.70 -5.89
CA VAL A 43 -18.90 4.75 -6.97
C VAL A 43 -18.10 5.44 -8.09
N SER A 44 -18.50 6.64 -8.49
CA SER A 44 -17.80 7.41 -9.53
C SER A 44 -16.39 7.85 -9.16
N ASP A 45 -16.13 8.06 -7.87
CA ASP A 45 -14.81 8.44 -7.38
C ASP A 45 -13.91 7.22 -7.22
N PHE A 46 -14.47 6.11 -6.75
CA PHE A 46 -13.80 4.81 -6.72
C PHE A 46 -13.33 4.37 -8.11
N ILE A 47 -14.23 4.34 -9.11
CA ILE A 47 -13.89 3.96 -10.49
C ILE A 47 -12.77 4.86 -11.04
N ARG A 48 -12.83 6.17 -10.76
CA ARG A 48 -11.79 7.09 -11.23
C ARG A 48 -10.45 6.85 -10.55
N GLN A 49 -10.43 6.56 -9.25
CA GLN A 49 -9.20 6.19 -8.55
C GLN A 49 -8.57 4.96 -9.18
N GLN A 50 -9.37 3.96 -9.57
CA GLN A 50 -8.87 2.78 -10.28
C GLN A 50 -8.36 3.11 -11.68
N LEU A 51 -9.06 3.94 -12.45
CA LEU A 51 -8.65 4.34 -13.81
C LEU A 51 -7.39 5.23 -13.83
N LEU A 52 -7.21 6.06 -12.80
CA LEU A 52 -6.05 6.92 -12.62
C LEU A 52 -5.00 6.30 -11.71
N TYR A 53 -5.15 5.01 -11.38
CA TYR A 53 -4.21 4.32 -10.52
C TYR A 53 -2.88 4.17 -11.26
N GLU A 54 -1.92 5.02 -10.90
CA GLU A 54 -0.52 4.77 -11.22
C GLU A 54 0.05 3.84 -10.16
N SER A 55 0.50 2.65 -10.58
CA SER A 55 1.25 1.75 -9.70
C SER A 55 2.49 2.49 -9.19
N ASN A 56 2.45 2.86 -7.91
CA ASN A 56 3.58 3.42 -7.21
C ASN A 56 4.55 2.32 -6.73
N ASP A 57 4.54 1.13 -7.35
CA ASP A 57 5.43 0.01 -7.02
C ASP A 57 6.90 0.43 -7.02
N LYS A 58 7.28 1.34 -7.93
CA LYS A 58 8.64 1.89 -7.96
C LYS A 58 8.96 2.66 -6.67
N ARG A 59 8.07 3.55 -6.24
CA ARG A 59 8.21 4.34 -5.00
C ARG A 59 8.18 3.44 -3.76
N LEU A 60 7.34 2.40 -3.75
CA LEU A 60 7.28 1.44 -2.65
C LEU A 60 8.55 0.59 -2.56
N LYS A 61 9.10 0.14 -3.70
CA LYS A 61 10.41 -0.53 -3.77
C LYS A 61 11.56 0.38 -3.34
N GLU A 62 11.51 1.66 -3.67
CA GLU A 62 12.48 2.66 -3.23
C GLU A 62 12.43 2.84 -1.70
N ILE A 63 11.24 3.01 -1.11
CA ILE A 63 11.04 3.08 0.35
C ILE A 63 11.57 1.82 1.03
N PHE A 64 11.27 0.64 0.48
CA PHE A 64 11.76 -0.62 1.04
C PHE A 64 13.30 -0.70 1.03
N ASN A 65 13.93 -0.25 -0.06
CA ASN A 65 15.39 -0.21 -0.16
C ASN A 65 16.01 0.78 0.84
N GLU A 66 15.40 1.95 1.05
CA GLU A 66 15.85 2.92 2.06
C GLU A 66 15.73 2.36 3.48
N VAL A 67 14.59 1.74 3.81
CA VAL A 67 14.39 1.09 5.12
C VAL A 67 15.40 -0.02 5.35
N ARG A 68 15.72 -0.81 4.31
CA ARG A 68 16.76 -1.84 4.40
C ARG A 68 18.16 -1.26 4.65
N LYS A 69 18.50 -0.13 4.02
CA LYS A 69 19.78 0.57 4.25
C LYS A 69 19.87 1.11 5.69
N MET A 70 18.82 1.78 6.17
CA MET A 70 18.75 2.26 7.55
C MET A 70 18.96 1.13 8.56
N ARG A 71 18.34 -0.04 8.34
CA ARG A 71 18.55 -1.22 9.20
C ARG A 71 20.03 -1.64 9.25
N THR A 72 20.72 -1.63 8.12
CA THR A 72 22.15 -1.99 8.05
C THR A 72 23.02 -0.97 8.77
N GLU A 73 22.75 0.33 8.61
CA GLU A 73 23.46 1.39 9.32
C GLU A 73 23.22 1.32 10.84
N PHE A 74 21.98 1.06 11.27
CA PHE A 74 21.68 0.84 12.70
C PHE A 74 22.39 -0.39 13.27
N HIS A 75 22.47 -1.49 12.53
CA HIS A 75 23.24 -2.67 12.95
C HIS A 75 24.72 -2.34 13.14
N GLN A 76 25.30 -1.57 12.23
CA GLN A 76 26.69 -1.11 12.35
C GLN A 76 26.87 -0.17 13.56
N ALA A 77 25.94 0.76 13.77
CA ALA A 77 25.95 1.65 14.93
C ALA A 77 25.88 0.88 16.26
N VAL A 78 25.04 -0.16 16.35
CA VAL A 78 24.97 -1.04 17.54
C VAL A 78 26.26 -1.80 17.74
N LEU A 79 26.90 -2.32 16.69
CA LEU A 79 28.19 -3.01 16.81
C LEU A 79 29.28 -2.06 17.34
N VAL A 80 29.33 -0.83 16.83
CA VAL A 80 30.26 0.20 17.32
C VAL A 80 29.94 0.56 18.77
N LEU A 81 28.66 0.78 19.11
CA LEU A 81 28.27 1.09 20.47
C LEU A 81 28.50 -0.05 21.45
N ARG A 82 28.45 -1.32 21.05
CA ARG A 82 28.86 -2.43 21.92
C ARG A 82 30.36 -2.44 22.23
N GLN A 83 31.18 -1.77 21.42
CA GLN A 83 32.61 -1.56 21.71
C GLN A 83 32.83 -0.42 22.72
N PHE A 84 31.83 0.43 22.94
CA PHE A 84 31.81 1.45 23.98
C PHE A 84 30.93 0.96 25.15
N GLU A 85 31.35 1.11 26.41
CA GLU A 85 30.62 0.53 27.56
C GLU A 85 29.30 1.26 27.94
N ASP A 86 28.55 1.82 26.99
CA ASP A 86 27.25 2.45 27.24
C ASP A 86 26.08 1.47 27.02
N ALA A 87 25.78 0.72 28.08
CA ALA A 87 24.71 -0.28 28.11
C ALA A 87 23.30 0.31 27.87
N SER A 88 23.09 1.58 28.16
CA SER A 88 21.81 2.29 28.01
C SER A 88 21.51 2.53 26.52
N SER A 89 22.48 3.10 25.80
CA SER A 89 22.36 3.38 24.36
C SER A 89 22.27 2.10 23.53
N GLY A 90 23.00 1.05 23.93
CA GLY A 90 22.91 -0.27 23.27
C GLY A 90 21.53 -0.91 23.37
N LYS A 91 20.84 -0.80 24.52
CA LYS A 91 19.48 -1.31 24.69
C LYS A 91 18.46 -0.57 23.82
N TYR A 92 18.50 0.76 23.84
CA TYR A 92 17.58 1.59 23.07
C TYR A 92 17.66 1.33 21.56
N LEU A 93 18.88 1.21 21.01
CA LEU A 93 19.06 0.89 19.59
C LEU A 93 18.66 -0.54 19.22
N THR A 94 18.80 -1.49 20.15
CA THR A 94 18.34 -2.87 19.93
C THR A 94 16.80 -2.92 19.84
N GLU A 95 16.10 -2.11 20.63
CA GLU A 95 14.64 -1.97 20.57
C GLU A 95 14.18 -1.33 19.25
N ILE A 96 14.83 -0.24 18.81
CA ILE A 96 14.57 0.37 17.49
C ILE A 96 14.80 -0.62 16.34
N LEU A 97 15.83 -1.46 16.44
CA LEU A 97 16.11 -2.49 15.43
C LEU A 97 14.98 -3.52 15.35
N SER A 98 14.54 -4.03 16.50
CA SER A 98 13.42 -4.98 16.58
C SER A 98 12.13 -4.41 15.98
N ASP A 99 11.80 -3.16 16.32
CA ASP A 99 10.63 -2.48 15.77
C ASP A 99 10.72 -2.27 14.26
N THR A 100 11.92 -1.94 13.77
CA THR A 100 12.19 -1.77 12.34
C THR A 100 12.03 -3.10 11.59
N GLU A 101 12.49 -4.21 12.17
CA GLU A 101 12.35 -5.56 11.60
C GLU A 101 10.88 -5.97 11.48
N ASN A 102 10.10 -5.78 12.54
CA ASN A 102 8.66 -6.07 12.54
C ASN A 102 7.90 -5.27 11.47
N LYS A 103 8.30 -4.01 11.25
CA LYS A 103 7.71 -3.14 10.23
C LYS A 103 8.06 -3.59 8.81
N ILE A 104 9.31 -3.99 8.59
CA ILE A 104 9.77 -4.55 7.31
C ILE A 104 8.99 -5.82 6.96
N ASP A 105 8.81 -6.73 7.93
CA ASP A 105 8.12 -7.99 7.67
C ASP A 105 6.62 -7.81 7.43
N SER A 106 6.01 -6.82 8.09
CA SER A 106 4.62 -6.42 7.80
C SER A 106 4.48 -5.87 6.38
N LEU A 107 5.40 -4.99 5.96
CA LEU A 107 5.42 -4.43 4.60
C LEU A 107 5.67 -5.49 3.52
N LYS A 108 6.50 -6.50 3.78
CA LYS A 108 6.68 -7.64 2.86
C LYS A 108 5.38 -8.42 2.67
N LYS A 109 4.66 -8.72 3.75
CA LYS A 109 3.38 -9.44 3.69
C LYS A 109 2.32 -8.65 2.92
N GLU A 110 2.23 -7.34 3.15
CA GLU A 110 1.34 -6.47 2.38
C GLU A 110 1.67 -6.48 0.88
N MET A 111 2.96 -6.48 0.52
CA MET A 111 3.38 -6.63 -0.89
C MET A 111 3.09 -8.01 -1.49
N GLU A 112 3.24 -9.09 -0.73
CA GLU A 112 2.90 -10.44 -1.20
C GLU A 112 1.41 -10.54 -1.52
N ILE A 113 0.54 -9.99 -0.65
CA ILE A 113 -0.92 -9.93 -0.88
C ILE A 113 -1.25 -9.06 -2.10
N PHE A 114 -0.56 -7.92 -2.26
CA PHE A 114 -0.75 -7.03 -3.41
C PHE A 114 -0.35 -7.71 -4.73
N ASN A 115 0.73 -8.50 -4.73
CA ASN A 115 1.17 -9.24 -5.91
C ASN A 115 0.33 -10.50 -6.19
N SER A 116 -0.20 -11.18 -5.17
CA SER A 116 -1.04 -12.36 -5.37
C SER A 116 -2.41 -12.00 -5.93
N GLY A 117 -3.00 -10.86 -5.52
CA GLY A 117 -4.25 -10.36 -6.10
C GLY A 117 -4.17 -10.04 -7.60
N ASN A 118 -2.97 -9.80 -8.13
CA ASN A 118 -2.73 -9.63 -9.56
C ASN A 118 -2.53 -10.96 -10.32
N ASN A 119 -2.24 -12.05 -9.63
CA ASN A 119 -2.02 -13.37 -10.25
C ASN A 119 -3.33 -14.16 -10.43
N ASP A 120 -4.34 -13.96 -9.57
CA ASP A 120 -5.66 -14.58 -9.73
C ASP A 120 -6.36 -14.13 -11.03
N ILE A 121 -6.04 -12.93 -11.54
CA ILE A 121 -6.54 -12.44 -12.83
C ILE A 121 -5.86 -13.17 -14.01
N LYS A 122 -4.60 -13.59 -13.87
CA LYS A 122 -3.86 -14.28 -14.95
C LYS A 122 -4.17 -15.76 -15.07
N GLU A 123 -4.61 -16.43 -14.01
CA GLU A 123 -5.05 -17.83 -14.10
C GLU A 123 -6.47 -17.96 -14.68
N SER A 124 -7.33 -16.95 -14.53
CA SER A 124 -8.68 -16.94 -15.13
C SER A 124 -8.70 -16.78 -16.66
N GLU A 125 -7.61 -16.33 -17.29
CA GLU A 125 -7.51 -16.18 -18.76
C GLU A 125 -6.94 -17.42 -19.47
N ARG A 126 -6.65 -18.51 -18.74
CA ARG A 126 -6.13 -19.78 -19.29
C ARG A 126 -7.08 -20.98 -19.16
N GLY A 127 -8.34 -20.75 -18.81
CA GLY A 127 -9.42 -21.75 -18.76
C GLY A 127 -10.26 -21.78 -20.02
#